data_AF-A0A2P4XPP8-F1
#
_entry.id   AF-A0A2P4XPP8-F1
#
_cell.length_a   1.000
_cell.length_b   1.000
_cell.length_c   1.000
_cell.angle_alpha   90.00
_cell.angle_beta   90.00
_cell.angle_gamma   90.00
#
_symmetry.space_group_name_H-M   'P 1'
#
loop_
_entity.id
_entity.type
_entity.pdbx_description
1 polymer ?
#
loop_
_entity_poly.entity_id
_entity_poly.type
_entity_poly.pdbx_seq_one_letter_code
_entity_poly.pdbx_strand_id
1 'polypeptide(L)'
;MYHQHRHSSTGSSTATSSGRKRAAPTTLTPLITLLEQLSLRVSSTRLSKRDVRYELHVEHVASQTRWRKTRSFDEYKTFQTQLLAALRLGHFCQAECPWLYTFVKSYFPGSGTIFGLGGHSDCAVEKRRDALEHVVTSLQKFVVNRQNAAACSILAG
;
A
#
# COMPACT_ATOMS: atom_id res chain seq x y z
N MET A 1 -16.70 -13.75 -82.44
CA MET A 1 -17.03 -12.61 -81.55
C MET A 1 -15.89 -12.48 -80.54
N TYR A 2 -14.84 -11.69 -80.83
CA TYR A 2 -14.66 -10.29 -80.38
C TYR A 2 -14.85 -10.11 -78.86
N HIS A 3 -13.76 -10.06 -78.08
CA HIS A 3 -13.13 -8.83 -77.54
C HIS A 3 -12.21 -9.13 -76.35
N GLN A 4 -10.95 -8.69 -76.47
CA GLN A 4 -10.07 -8.36 -75.34
C GLN A 4 -10.72 -7.28 -74.47
N HIS A 5 -10.48 -7.26 -73.16
CA HIS A 5 -10.19 -6.01 -72.44
C HIS A 5 -9.37 -6.26 -71.16
N ARG A 6 -8.25 -5.54 -71.13
CA ARG A 6 -7.24 -5.39 -70.08
C ARG A 6 -7.68 -4.26 -69.15
N HIS A 7 -7.59 -4.41 -67.83
CA HIS A 7 -7.39 -3.26 -66.93
C HIS A 7 -6.46 -3.64 -65.76
N SER A 8 -5.27 -3.03 -65.78
CA SER A 8 -4.41 -2.81 -64.62
C SER A 8 -4.99 -1.66 -63.79
N SER A 9 -4.94 -1.73 -62.46
CA SER A 9 -4.91 -0.55 -61.58
C SER A 9 -4.39 -0.91 -60.17
N THR A 10 -3.14 -0.52 -59.97
CA THR A 10 -2.48 -0.01 -58.78
C THR A 10 -3.40 0.63 -57.72
N GLY A 11 -3.06 0.48 -56.44
CA GLY A 11 -3.50 1.40 -55.39
C GLY A 11 -3.66 0.70 -54.04
N SER A 12 -2.62 0.64 -53.22
CA SER A 12 -2.39 1.60 -52.13
C SER A 12 -2.83 1.05 -50.77
N SER A 13 -1.81 0.62 -50.04
CA SER A 13 -1.71 0.41 -48.61
C SER A 13 -2.47 1.45 -47.77
N THR A 14 -3.30 0.98 -46.85
CA THR A 14 -3.46 1.60 -45.53
C THR A 14 -3.68 0.52 -44.49
N ALA A 15 -2.59 0.17 -43.80
CA ALA A 15 -2.66 -0.56 -42.54
C ALA A 15 -3.38 0.33 -41.52
N THR A 16 -4.61 -0.03 -41.17
CA THR A 16 -5.29 0.51 -40.00
C THR A 16 -4.64 -0.07 -38.75
N SER A 17 -3.54 0.57 -38.33
CA SER A 17 -3.05 0.45 -36.96
C SER A 17 -4.09 1.11 -36.06
N SER A 18 -5.00 0.31 -35.49
CA SER A 18 -5.73 0.72 -34.30
C SER A 18 -4.72 0.99 -33.21
N GLY A 19 -4.28 2.25 -33.13
CA GLY A 19 -3.50 2.78 -32.04
C GLY A 19 -4.25 2.52 -30.75
N ARG A 20 -3.86 1.46 -30.05
CA ARG A 20 -4.12 1.32 -28.63
C ARG A 20 -3.60 2.61 -28.02
N LYS A 21 -4.50 3.49 -27.59
CA LYS A 21 -4.17 4.65 -26.76
C LYS A 21 -3.36 4.10 -25.61
N ARG A 22 -2.04 4.23 -25.71
CA ARG A 22 -1.11 3.81 -24.69
C ARG A 22 -1.47 4.65 -23.47
N ALA A 23 -2.09 4.03 -22.49
CA ALA A 23 -2.27 4.63 -21.19
C ALA A 23 -0.92 5.20 -20.79
N ALA A 24 -0.88 6.50 -20.48
CA ALA A 24 0.33 7.15 -20.02
C ALA A 24 0.92 6.31 -18.89
N PRO A 25 2.25 6.07 -18.84
CA PRO A 25 2.85 5.37 -17.72
C PRO A 25 2.54 6.17 -16.46
N THR A 26 1.70 5.58 -15.61
CA THR A 26 1.17 6.20 -14.40
C THR A 26 2.34 6.67 -13.53
N THR A 27 2.22 7.88 -12.99
CA THR A 27 3.15 8.58 -12.09
C THR A 27 3.43 7.86 -10.76
N LEU A 28 3.06 6.58 -10.63
CA LEU A 28 3.19 5.75 -9.44
C LEU A 28 4.58 5.12 -9.31
N THR A 29 5.31 4.95 -10.42
CA THR A 29 6.64 4.34 -10.43
C THR A 29 7.63 5.04 -9.49
N PRO A 30 7.71 6.39 -9.44
CA PRO A 30 8.61 7.09 -8.51
C PRO A 30 8.25 6.87 -7.04
N LEU A 31 6.96 6.85 -6.68
CA LEU A 31 6.51 6.71 -5.30
C LEU A 31 6.68 5.28 -4.80
N ILE A 32 6.39 4.28 -5.63
CA ILE A 32 6.66 2.87 -5.33
C ILE A 32 8.16 2.65 -5.12
N THR A 33 8.99 3.23 -5.99
CA THR A 33 10.46 3.11 -5.88
C THR A 33 11.00 3.80 -4.62
N LEU A 34 10.44 4.96 -4.25
CA LEU A 34 10.78 5.62 -2.99
C LEU A 34 10.38 4.77 -1.78
N LEU A 35 9.15 4.24 -1.77
CA LEU A 35 8.66 3.37 -0.69
C LEU A 35 9.47 2.07 -0.60
N GLU A 36 9.93 1.51 -1.71
CA GLU A 36 10.79 0.32 -1.75
C GLU A 36 12.13 0.55 -1.04
N GLN A 37 12.61 1.80 -1.01
CA GLN A 37 13.85 2.20 -0.36
C GLN A 37 13.68 2.62 1.11
N LEU A 38 12.47 2.55 1.67
CA LEU A 38 12.23 2.85 3.09
C LEU A 38 12.35 1.59 3.96
N SER A 39 12.99 1.73 5.11
CA SER A 39 12.98 0.77 6.21
C SER A 39 12.09 1.33 7.31
N LEU A 40 10.99 0.63 7.63
CA LEU A 40 10.03 1.02 8.65
C LEU A 40 10.24 0.16 9.90
N ARG A 41 10.43 0.79 11.06
CA ARG A 41 10.54 0.13 12.36
C ARG A 41 9.70 0.85 13.40
N VAL A 42 9.19 0.15 14.40
CA VAL A 42 8.42 0.77 15.48
C VAL A 42 9.10 0.51 16.81
N SER A 43 9.38 1.57 17.56
CA SER A 43 9.82 1.49 18.95
C SER A 43 8.72 1.96 19.88
N SER A 44 8.68 1.44 21.11
CA SER A 44 7.80 1.95 22.16
C SER A 44 8.61 2.71 23.20
N THR A 45 8.19 3.93 23.51
CA THR A 45 8.79 4.77 24.55
C THR A 45 7.77 4.98 25.66
N ARG A 46 8.12 4.58 26.87
CA ARG A 46 7.30 4.81 28.06
C ARG A 46 7.70 6.14 28.70
N LEU A 47 6.79 7.11 28.69
CA LEU A 47 6.99 8.40 29.36
C LEU A 47 6.47 8.38 30.80
N SER A 48 5.47 7.54 31.10
CA SER A 48 5.00 7.29 32.47
C SER A 48 4.32 5.92 32.60
N LYS A 49 3.86 5.55 33.80
CA LYS A 49 3.09 4.31 34.01
C LYS A 49 1.85 4.20 33.11
N ARG A 50 1.28 5.34 32.69
CA ARG A 50 0.07 5.39 31.84
C ARG A 50 0.33 5.98 30.45
N ASP A 51 1.42 6.73 30.25
CA ASP A 51 1.77 7.33 28.97
C ASP A 51 2.81 6.48 28.24
N VAL A 52 2.34 5.77 27.21
CA VAL A 52 3.14 4.95 26.30
C VAL A 52 2.97 5.52 24.91
N ARG A 53 4.09 5.87 24.27
CA ARG A 53 4.11 6.37 22.90
C ARG A 53 4.81 5.38 21.99
N TYR A 54 4.36 5.29 20.75
CA TYR A 54 4.96 4.46 19.72
C TYR A 54 5.63 5.37 18.70
N GLU A 55 6.92 5.18 18.50
CA GLU A 55 7.72 5.95 17.58
C GLU A 55 7.98 5.13 16.32
N LEU A 56 7.46 5.62 15.19
CA LEU A 56 7.75 5.07 13.88
C LEU A 56 9.07 5.66 13.39
N HIS A 57 10.07 4.79 13.25
CA HIS A 57 11.34 5.08 12.61
C HIS A 57 11.22 4.73 11.14
N VAL A 58 11.62 5.67 10.30
CA VAL A 58 11.67 5.48 8.87
C VAL A 58 13.06 5.89 8.41
N GLU A 59 13.71 4.99 7.71
CA GLU A 59 15.05 5.20 7.19
C GLU A 59 15.02 5.00 5.68
N HIS A 60 15.40 6.02 4.92
CA HIS A 60 15.60 5.89 3.48
C HIS A 60 17.00 5.36 3.22
N VAL A 61 17.09 4.10 2.78
CA VAL A 61 18.34 3.36 2.66
C VAL A 61 19.32 4.04 1.70
N ALA A 62 18.82 4.56 0.57
CA ALA A 62 19.66 5.17 -0.47
C ALA A 62 20.27 6.52 -0.06
N SER A 63 19.57 7.31 0.77
CA SER A 63 20.07 8.62 1.24
C SER A 63 20.52 8.62 2.70
N GLN A 64 20.44 7.47 3.38
CA GLN A 64 20.70 7.31 4.82
C GLN A 64 19.94 8.33 5.69
N THR A 65 18.82 8.84 5.17
CA THR A 65 18.01 9.84 5.85
C THR A 65 17.05 9.13 6.77
N ARG A 66 17.12 9.45 8.06
CA ARG A 66 16.22 8.91 9.08
C ARG A 66 15.28 9.98 9.57
N TRP A 67 14.00 9.64 9.66
CA TRP A 67 13.02 10.43 10.39
C TRP A 67 12.28 9.55 11.37
N ARG A 68 11.90 10.16 12.50
CA ARG A 68 11.15 9.51 13.55
C ARG A 68 9.87 10.27 13.81
N LYS A 69 8.78 9.53 14.02
CA LYS A 69 7.48 10.12 14.27
C LYS A 69 6.85 9.45 15.49
N THR A 70 6.81 10.18 16.59
CA THR A 70 6.14 9.72 17.80
C THR A 70 4.63 9.89 17.67
N ARG A 71 3.88 8.85 18.04
CA ARG A 71 2.42 8.79 17.95
C ARG A 71 1.82 8.05 19.15
N SER A 72 0.63 8.46 19.59
CA SER A 72 -0.14 7.73 20.60
C SER A 72 -0.79 6.49 19.99
N PHE A 73 -1.26 5.58 20.85
CA PHE A 73 -2.01 4.41 20.39
C PHE A 73 -3.31 4.80 19.66
N ASP A 74 -4.00 5.83 20.15
CA ASP A 74 -5.26 6.29 19.58
C ASP A 74 -5.08 6.89 18.18
N GLU A 75 -3.94 7.51 17.91
CA GLU A 75 -3.59 7.96 16.56
C GLU A 75 -3.42 6.77 15.61
N TYR A 76 -2.84 5.65 16.05
CA TYR A 76 -2.76 4.43 15.24
C TYR A 76 -4.13 3.77 15.01
N LYS A 77 -5.03 3.83 16.00
CA LYS A 77 -6.43 3.37 15.83
C LYS A 77 -7.19 4.24 14.83
N THR A 78 -6.96 5.55 14.87
CA THR A 78 -7.50 6.49 13.90
C THR A 78 -6.96 6.18 12.50
N PHE A 79 -5.65 5.97 12.37
CA PHE A 79 -5.02 5.55 11.13
C PHE A 79 -5.59 4.23 10.61
N GLN A 80 -5.77 3.22 11.47
CA GLN A 80 -6.41 1.95 11.11
C GLN A 80 -7.80 2.18 10.49
N THR A 81 -8.61 3.02 11.14
CA THR A 81 -9.99 3.30 10.69
C THR A 81 -9.99 4.03 9.35
N GLN A 82 -9.13 5.04 9.19
CA GLN A 82 -8.96 5.76 7.94
C GLN A 82 -8.46 4.85 6.81
N LEU A 83 -7.52 3.95 7.11
CA LEU A 83 -6.99 3.00 6.16
C LEU A 83 -8.05 1.97 5.71
N LEU A 84 -8.82 1.41 6.65
CA LEU A 84 -9.92 0.50 6.32
C LEU A 84 -11.01 1.19 5.49
N ALA A 85 -11.28 2.47 5.75
CA ALA A 85 -12.19 3.28 4.94
C ALA A 85 -11.63 3.52 3.53
N ALA A 86 -10.33 3.85 3.43
CA ALA A 86 -9.64 4.08 2.16
C ALA A 86 -9.56 2.81 1.29
N LEU A 87 -9.40 1.63 1.90
CA LEU A 87 -9.39 0.34 1.20
C LEU A 87 -10.74 -0.05 0.60
N ARG A 88 -11.83 0.67 0.91
CA ARG A 88 -13.20 0.49 0.37
C ARG A 88 -13.55 -0.99 0.14
N LEU A 89 -13.92 -1.69 1.21
CA LEU A 89 -14.28 -3.11 1.14
C LEU A 89 -15.29 -3.37 0.01
N GLY A 90 -15.00 -4.35 -0.85
CA GLY A 90 -15.91 -4.77 -1.93
C GLY A 90 -15.68 -4.10 -3.29
N HIS A 91 -14.55 -3.42 -3.49
CA HIS A 91 -14.15 -3.02 -4.85
C HIS A 91 -13.64 -4.23 -5.65
N PHE A 92 -13.87 -4.19 -6.97
CA PHE A 92 -13.43 -5.24 -7.88
C PHE A 92 -11.99 -4.98 -8.33
N CYS A 93 -11.04 -5.74 -7.80
CA CYS A 93 -9.63 -5.72 -8.19
C CYS A 93 -9.05 -7.13 -8.21
N GLN A 94 -7.95 -7.33 -8.94
CA GLN A 94 -7.17 -8.59 -8.94
C GLN A 94 -5.99 -8.54 -7.94
N ALA A 95 -5.97 -7.54 -7.06
CA ALA A 95 -4.97 -7.40 -5.99
C ALA A 95 -5.42 -8.11 -4.71
N GLU A 96 -4.50 -8.31 -3.76
CA GLU A 96 -4.80 -8.94 -2.46
C GLU A 96 -5.50 -7.98 -1.48
N CYS A 97 -6.32 -7.05 -1.98
CA CYS A 97 -7.04 -6.06 -1.17
C CYS A 97 -7.98 -6.67 -0.11
N PRO A 98 -8.73 -7.76 -0.40
CA PRO A 98 -9.53 -8.43 0.63
C PRO A 98 -8.66 -8.95 1.77
N TRP A 99 -7.50 -9.54 1.43
CA TRP A 99 -6.54 -10.00 2.43
C TRP A 99 -6.01 -8.84 3.27
N LEU A 100 -5.56 -7.75 2.64
CA LEU A 100 -5.05 -6.59 3.36
C LEU A 100 -6.10 -6.00 4.31
N TYR A 101 -7.35 -5.88 3.87
CA TYR A 101 -8.43 -5.42 4.73
C TYR A 101 -8.60 -6.31 5.97
N THR A 102 -8.68 -7.63 5.77
CA THR A 102 -8.84 -8.58 6.89
C THR A 102 -7.64 -8.58 7.82
N PHE A 103 -6.43 -8.45 7.28
CA PHE A 103 -5.18 -8.35 8.02
C PHE A 103 -5.16 -7.07 8.87
N VAL A 104 -5.38 -5.90 8.28
CA VAL A 104 -5.44 -4.61 9.01
C VAL A 104 -6.57 -4.62 10.04
N LYS A 105 -7.70 -5.25 9.76
CA LYS A 105 -8.83 -5.32 10.70
C LYS A 105 -8.52 -6.21 11.91
N SER A 106 -7.89 -7.37 11.69
CA SER A 106 -7.77 -8.43 12.70
C SER A 106 -6.45 -8.38 13.46
N TYR A 107 -5.38 -7.93 12.81
CA TYR A 107 -4.02 -7.98 13.36
C TYR A 107 -3.68 -6.72 14.18
N PHE A 108 -4.34 -5.59 13.91
CA PHE A 108 -4.19 -4.40 14.75
C PHE A 108 -4.60 -4.73 16.19
N PRO A 109 -3.74 -4.43 17.17
CA PRO A 109 -4.06 -4.72 18.55
C PRO A 109 -5.31 -3.95 18.98
N GLY A 110 -6.23 -4.64 19.64
CA GLY A 110 -7.43 -4.01 20.20
C GLY A 110 -7.08 -3.04 21.33
N SER A 111 -7.98 -2.07 21.57
CA SER A 111 -7.97 -1.23 22.78
C SER A 111 -8.31 -2.03 24.04
N GLY A 112 -8.79 -3.27 23.88
CA GLY A 112 -9.14 -4.17 24.97
C GLY A 112 -7.94 -4.48 25.87
N THR A 113 -8.23 -4.55 27.16
CA THR A 113 -7.37 -5.07 28.22
C THR A 113 -7.02 -6.52 27.87
N ILE A 114 -5.89 -6.73 27.20
CA ILE A 114 -5.39 -8.07 26.89
C ILE A 114 -5.01 -8.73 28.24
N PHE A 115 -5.88 -9.61 28.75
CA PHE A 115 -5.68 -10.47 29.94
C PHE A 115 -5.61 -9.79 31.32
N GLY A 116 -6.51 -8.86 31.68
CA GLY A 116 -6.70 -8.42 33.08
C GLY A 116 -5.55 -7.65 33.73
N LEU A 117 -4.36 -7.67 33.13
CA LEU A 117 -3.26 -6.73 33.33
C LEU A 117 -3.60 -5.50 32.50
N GLY A 118 -3.74 -4.35 33.16
CA GLY A 118 -4.10 -3.10 32.49
C GLY A 118 -3.32 -2.88 31.20
N GLY A 119 -3.93 -2.17 30.24
CA GLY A 119 -3.38 -1.91 28.89
C GLY A 119 -2.06 -1.13 28.83
N HIS A 120 -1.32 -1.10 29.93
CA HIS A 120 -0.01 -0.46 30.13
C HIS A 120 1.04 -1.45 30.68
N SER A 121 0.81 -2.77 30.69
CA SER A 121 1.87 -3.74 31.02
C SER A 121 2.96 -3.75 29.93
N ASP A 122 4.22 -3.96 30.29
CA ASP A 122 5.32 -3.96 29.31
C ASP A 122 5.12 -5.03 28.23
N CYS A 123 4.60 -6.21 28.60
CA CYS A 123 4.23 -7.25 27.64
C CYS A 123 3.13 -6.80 26.65
N ALA A 124 2.10 -6.07 27.13
CA ALA A 124 1.05 -5.56 26.25
C ALA A 124 1.57 -4.45 25.33
N VAL A 125 2.47 -3.60 25.82
CA VAL A 125 3.12 -2.54 25.04
C VAL A 125 4.00 -3.15 23.95
N GLU A 126 4.79 -4.17 24.28
CA GLU A 126 5.69 -4.82 23.33
C GLU A 126 4.91 -5.57 22.24
N LYS A 127 3.86 -6.33 22.62
CA LYS A 127 2.96 -6.97 21.65
C LYS A 127 2.30 -5.95 20.71
N ARG A 128 1.93 -4.77 21.24
CA ARG A 128 1.39 -3.69 20.41
C ARG A 128 2.44 -3.11 19.47
N ARG A 129 3.67 -2.92 19.94
CA ARG A 129 4.81 -2.45 19.14
C ARG A 129 5.06 -3.40 17.97
N ASP A 130 5.21 -4.70 18.26
CA ASP A 130 5.42 -5.75 17.26
C ASP A 130 4.28 -5.76 16.24
N ALA A 131 3.04 -5.67 16.72
CA ALA A 131 1.89 -5.71 15.84
C ALA A 131 1.84 -4.48 14.91
N LEU A 132 2.14 -3.29 15.43
CA LEU A 132 2.21 -2.06 14.63
C LEU A 132 3.33 -2.14 13.59
N GLU A 133 4.50 -2.64 13.96
CA GLU A 133 5.63 -2.82 13.03
C GLU A 133 5.27 -3.78 11.90
N HIS A 134 4.67 -4.91 12.23
CA HIS A 134 4.26 -5.89 11.23
C HIS A 134 3.16 -5.34 10.30
N VAL A 135 2.25 -4.52 10.82
CA VAL A 135 1.25 -3.83 10.00
C VAL A 135 1.89 -2.88 9.01
N VAL A 136 2.75 -1.95 9.48
CA VAL A 136 3.31 -0.90 8.60
C VAL A 136 4.22 -1.50 7.54
N THR A 137 4.99 -2.53 7.88
CA THR A 137 5.85 -3.26 6.94
C THR A 137 5.03 -4.09 5.95
N SER A 138 3.94 -4.73 6.37
CA SER A 138 3.05 -5.47 5.47
C SER A 138 2.29 -4.53 4.53
N LEU A 139 1.86 -3.37 5.01
CA LEU A 139 1.26 -2.32 4.19
C LEU A 139 2.23 -1.82 3.13
N GLN A 140 3.47 -1.54 3.53
CA GLN A 140 4.52 -1.15 2.61
C GLN A 140 4.74 -2.20 1.53
N LYS A 141 4.93 -3.47 1.90
CA LYS A 141 5.09 -4.60 0.96
C LYS A 141 3.92 -4.69 -0.02
N PHE A 142 2.70 -4.51 0.46
CA PHE A 142 1.51 -4.54 -0.37
C PHE A 142 1.48 -3.39 -1.39
N VAL A 143 1.82 -2.17 -0.96
CA VAL A 143 1.81 -0.96 -1.81
C VAL A 143 2.95 -0.99 -2.84
N VAL A 144 4.15 -1.47 -2.46
CA VAL A 144 5.29 -1.57 -3.41
C VAL A 144 5.14 -2.72 -4.40
N ASN A 145 4.28 -3.69 -4.11
CA ASN A 145 3.98 -4.77 -5.05
C ASN A 145 3.32 -4.20 -6.30
N ARG A 146 4.10 -4.14 -7.39
CA ARG A 146 3.67 -3.58 -8.68
C ARG A 146 2.43 -4.28 -9.24
N GLN A 147 2.22 -5.56 -8.92
CA GLN A 147 1.02 -6.28 -9.32
C GLN A 147 -0.21 -5.75 -8.59
N ASN A 148 -0.11 -5.50 -7.29
CA ASN A 148 -1.20 -4.91 -6.50
C ASN A 148 -1.48 -3.47 -6.95
N ALA A 149 -0.43 -2.68 -7.20
CA ALA A 149 -0.56 -1.30 -7.68
C ALA A 149 -1.19 -1.21 -9.08
N ALA A 150 -0.88 -2.15 -9.97
CA ALA A 150 -1.49 -2.21 -11.31
C ALA A 150 -2.92 -2.76 -11.30
N ALA A 151 -3.23 -3.67 -10.38
CA ALA A 151 -4.51 -4.37 -10.33
C ALA A 151 -5.56 -3.70 -9.43
N CYS A 152 -5.17 -2.76 -8.57
CA CYS A 152 -6.06 -2.06 -7.64
C CYS A 152 -6.19 -0.58 -7.99
N SER A 153 -7.40 -0.14 -8.34
CA SER A 153 -7.69 1.26 -8.64
C SER A 153 -7.50 2.20 -7.43
N ILE A 154 -7.60 1.69 -6.20
CA ILE A 154 -7.39 2.48 -4.98
C ILE A 154 -5.92 2.83 -4.79
N LEU A 155 -5.02 1.91 -5.15
CA LEU A 155 -3.57 2.16 -5.10
C LEU A 155 -3.10 2.94 -6.32
N ALA A 156 -3.83 2.84 -7.44
CA ALA A 156 -3.46 3.48 -8.69
C ALA A 156 -3.72 4.99 -8.75
N GLY A 157 -4.58 5.51 -7.86
CA GLY A 157 -5.00 6.92 -7.85
C GLY A 157 -6.24 7.17 -8.68
#